data_AF-A0A368G4P7-F1
#
_entry.id   AF-A0A368G4P7-F1
#
_cell.length_a   1.000
_cell.length_b   1.000
_cell.length_c   1.000
_cell.angle_alpha   90.00
_cell.angle_beta   90.00
_cell.angle_gamma   90.00
#
_symmetry.space_group_name_H-M   'P 1'
#
loop_
_entity.id
_entity.type
_entity.pdbx_description
1 polymer ?
#
loop_
_entity_poly.entity_id
_entity_poly.type
_entity_poly.pdbx_seq_one_letter_code
_entity_poly.pdbx_strand_id
1 'polypeptide(L)'
;MLQAIQEIASLVPVTVSGNQWVELWREYEAQKTLEAKVVKHLDKFDMIAQAYEYERKYGIDLSQFFESTKTVFTMAPFVTWDAELRKQRDEWLKRNRSVDE
;
A
#
# COMPACT_ATOMS: atom_id res chain seq x y z
N MET A 1 -8.79 16.98 0.68
CA MET A 1 -8.21 16.06 1.69
C MET A 1 -8.09 16.70 3.08
N LEU A 2 -7.44 17.87 3.22
CA LEU A 2 -7.32 18.53 4.54
C LEU A 2 -8.68 18.86 5.18
N GLN A 3 -9.64 19.37 4.41
CA GLN A 3 -10.98 19.66 4.92
C GLN A 3 -11.70 18.40 5.43
N ALA A 4 -11.55 17.28 4.72
CA ALA A 4 -12.16 16.01 5.11
C ALA A 4 -11.59 15.47 6.43
N ILE A 5 -10.27 15.51 6.64
CA ILE A 5 -9.68 15.05 7.91
C ILE A 5 -10.05 15.98 9.07
N GLN A 6 -10.23 17.27 8.82
CA GLN A 6 -10.71 18.22 9.83
C GLN A 6 -12.17 17.95 10.22
N GLU A 7 -13.03 17.67 9.26
CA GLU A 7 -14.41 17.27 9.50
C GLU A 7 -14.46 15.96 10.32
N ILE A 8 -13.71 14.93 9.92
CA ILE A 8 -13.60 13.67 10.68
C ILE A 8 -13.10 13.90 12.11
N ALA A 9 -12.04 14.71 12.27
CA ALA A 9 -11.48 15.01 13.59
C ALA A 9 -12.46 15.77 14.49
N SER A 10 -13.35 16.59 13.93
CA SER A 10 -14.37 17.31 14.70
C SER A 10 -15.49 16.42 15.23
N LEU A 11 -15.70 15.25 14.63
CA LEU A 11 -16.64 14.23 15.11
C LEU A 11 -16.08 13.42 16.29
N VAL A 12 -14.76 13.50 16.54
CA VAL A 12 -14.11 12.82 17.66
C VAL A 12 -13.99 13.80 18.83
N PRO A 13 -14.35 13.40 20.06
CA PRO A 13 -14.21 14.27 21.22
C PRO A 13 -12.79 14.82 21.34
N VAL A 14 -12.67 16.15 21.46
CA VAL A 14 -11.38 16.87 21.56
C VAL A 14 -10.56 16.42 22.77
N THR A 15 -11.23 15.96 23.82
CA THR A 15 -10.63 15.39 25.03
C THR A 15 -9.90 14.07 24.80
N VAL A 16 -10.16 13.40 23.66
CA VAL A 16 -9.57 12.10 23.34
C VAL A 16 -8.40 12.25 22.38
N SER A 17 -8.60 12.74 21.14
CA SER A 17 -7.50 12.76 20.14
C SER A 17 -7.71 13.60 18.87
N GLY A 18 -8.77 14.41 18.73
CA GLY A 18 -9.10 15.06 17.45
C GLY A 18 -7.95 15.87 16.82
N ASN A 19 -7.26 16.69 17.62
CA ASN A 19 -6.11 17.47 17.14
C ASN A 19 -4.90 16.58 16.81
N GLN A 20 -4.66 15.53 17.60
CA GLN A 20 -3.55 14.59 17.38
C GLN A 20 -3.74 13.81 16.07
N TRP A 21 -4.97 13.48 15.67
CA TRP A 21 -5.25 12.80 14.41
C TRP A 21 -4.90 13.65 13.20
N VAL A 22 -5.21 14.95 13.25
CA VAL A 22 -4.84 15.89 12.18
C VAL A 22 -3.31 16.03 12.10
N GLU A 23 -2.62 16.06 13.23
CA GLU A 23 -1.16 16.10 13.28
C GLU A 23 -0.52 14.83 12.69
N LEU A 24 -0.97 13.64 13.12
CA LEU A 24 -0.50 12.35 12.57
C LEU A 24 -0.78 12.23 11.07
N TRP A 25 -1.95 12.66 10.62
CA TRP A 25 -2.28 12.65 9.18
C TRP A 25 -1.34 13.57 8.40
N ARG A 26 -1.07 14.78 8.90
CA ARG A 26 -0.12 15.71 8.27
C ARG A 26 1.30 15.15 8.26
N GLU A 27 1.71 14.46 9.32
CA GLU A 27 3.02 13.81 9.40
C GLU A 27 3.17 12.69 8.36
N TYR A 28 2.15 11.84 8.25
CA TYR A 28 2.08 10.76 7.26
C TYR A 28 2.13 11.30 5.82
N GLU A 29 1.27 12.27 5.49
CA GLU A 29 1.23 12.89 4.16
C GLU A 29 2.53 13.58 3.78
N ALA A 30 3.18 14.24 4.75
CA ALA A 30 4.45 14.92 4.54
C ALA A 30 5.65 13.96 4.50
N GLN A 31 5.48 12.69 4.88
CA GLN A 31 6.53 11.67 4.93
C GLN A 31 7.80 12.14 5.66
N LYS A 32 7.65 12.91 6.74
CA LYS A 32 8.79 13.56 7.42
C LYS A 32 9.54 12.61 8.35
N THR A 33 8.81 11.79 9.08
CA THR A 33 9.37 10.87 10.08
C THR A 33 9.70 9.51 9.46
N LEU A 34 10.49 8.71 10.18
CA LEU A 34 10.80 7.35 9.75
C LEU A 34 9.51 6.51 9.77
N GLU A 35 8.70 6.67 10.79
CA GLU A 35 7.41 6.03 10.99
C GLU A 35 6.47 6.32 9.83
N ALA A 36 6.29 7.59 9.45
CA ALA A 36 5.46 7.97 8.30
C ALA A 36 5.94 7.31 6.99
N LYS A 37 7.26 7.28 6.76
CA LYS A 37 7.84 6.63 5.58
C LYS A 37 7.62 5.12 5.60
N VAL A 38 7.84 4.46 6.74
CA VAL A 38 7.62 3.02 6.93
C VAL A 38 6.15 2.67 6.70
N VAL A 39 5.21 3.42 7.29
CA VAL A 39 3.77 3.20 7.12
C VAL A 39 3.36 3.41 5.66
N LYS A 40 3.92 4.39 4.94
CA LYS A 40 3.63 4.58 3.51
C LYS A 40 4.09 3.40 2.66
N HIS A 41 5.26 2.84 2.96
CA HIS A 41 5.74 1.64 2.28
C HIS A 41 4.87 0.44 2.60
N LEU A 42 4.48 0.27 3.87
CA LEU A 42 3.61 -0.83 4.29
C LEU A 42 2.24 -0.77 3.61
N ASP A 43 1.61 0.39 3.56
CA ASP A 43 0.32 0.64 2.89
C ASP A 43 0.38 0.24 1.40
N LYS A 44 1.45 0.63 0.70
CA LYS A 44 1.62 0.30 -0.72
C LYS A 44 1.98 -1.15 -0.96
N PHE A 45 2.71 -1.78 -0.03
CA PHE A 45 3.01 -3.20 -0.09
C PHE A 45 1.75 -4.04 0.12
N ASP A 46 0.92 -3.70 1.11
CA ASP A 46 -0.35 -4.38 1.38
C ASP A 46 -1.27 -4.31 0.15
N MET A 47 -1.33 -3.16 -0.52
CA MET A 47 -2.09 -2.98 -1.77
C MET A 47 -1.70 -3.99 -2.87
N ILE A 48 -0.41 -4.21 -3.13
CA ILE A 48 0.03 -5.17 -4.16
C ILE A 48 -0.05 -6.63 -3.68
N ALA A 49 0.12 -6.88 -2.38
CA ALA A 49 -0.07 -8.21 -1.81
C ALA A 49 -1.53 -8.65 -1.96
N GLN A 50 -2.49 -7.75 -1.66
CA GLN A 50 -3.90 -7.99 -1.90
C GLN A 50 -4.17 -8.21 -3.39
N ALA A 51 -3.64 -7.35 -4.27
CA ALA A 51 -3.81 -7.51 -5.71
C ALA A 51 -3.37 -8.91 -6.17
N TYR A 52 -2.20 -9.39 -5.73
CA TYR A 52 -1.73 -10.75 -6.03
C TYR A 52 -2.72 -11.84 -5.59
N GLU A 53 -3.24 -11.77 -4.37
CA GLU A 53 -4.22 -12.74 -3.86
C GLU A 53 -5.54 -12.70 -4.65
N TYR A 54 -5.99 -11.52 -5.07
CA TYR A 54 -7.17 -11.38 -5.93
C TYR A 54 -6.95 -11.95 -7.33
N GLU A 55 -5.78 -11.71 -7.95
CA GLU A 55 -5.42 -12.31 -9.24
C GLU A 55 -5.45 -13.84 -9.14
N ARG A 56 -4.86 -14.42 -8.08
CA ARG A 56 -4.85 -15.87 -7.85
C ARG A 56 -6.24 -16.45 -7.61
N LYS A 57 -7.09 -15.74 -6.87
CA LYS A 57 -8.41 -16.24 -6.47
C LYS A 57 -9.44 -16.14 -7.59
N TYR A 58 -9.39 -15.09 -8.40
CA TYR A 58 -10.45 -14.78 -9.37
C TYR A 58 -9.98 -14.78 -10.84
N GLY A 59 -8.67 -14.91 -11.10
CA GLY A 59 -8.12 -14.94 -12.47
C GLY A 59 -8.26 -13.61 -13.22
N ILE A 60 -8.40 -12.50 -12.50
CA ILE A 60 -8.50 -11.15 -13.07
C ILE A 60 -7.12 -10.51 -13.23
N ASP A 61 -6.97 -9.58 -14.17
CA ASP A 61 -5.73 -8.81 -14.34
C ASP A 61 -5.72 -7.57 -13.43
N LEU A 62 -4.76 -7.51 -12.51
CA LEU A 62 -4.53 -6.38 -11.62
C LEU A 62 -3.12 -5.80 -11.79
N SER A 63 -2.50 -6.00 -12.97
CA SER A 63 -1.17 -5.50 -13.33
C SER A 63 -0.97 -4.00 -13.07
N GLN A 64 -2.02 -3.19 -13.23
CA GLN A 64 -1.99 -1.75 -12.94
C GLN A 64 -1.55 -1.41 -11.50
N PHE A 65 -1.88 -2.25 -10.52
CA PHE A 65 -1.48 -2.04 -9.12
C PHE A 65 0.03 -2.24 -8.96
N PHE A 66 0.60 -3.22 -9.67
CA PHE A 66 2.05 -3.48 -9.70
C PHE A 66 2.81 -2.42 -10.50
N GLU A 67 2.22 -1.85 -11.55
CA GLU A 67 2.82 -0.77 -12.32
C GLU A 67 2.92 0.52 -11.48
N SER A 68 1.84 0.89 -10.81
CA SER A 68 1.77 2.12 -10.01
C SER A 68 2.73 2.17 -8.82
N THR A 69 3.32 1.03 -8.44
CA THR A 69 4.19 0.87 -7.27
C THR A 69 5.66 0.59 -7.59
N LYS A 70 6.05 0.52 -8.87
CA LYS A 70 7.42 0.13 -9.28
C LYS A 70 8.54 0.94 -8.64
N THR A 71 8.32 2.21 -8.38
CA THR A 71 9.33 3.14 -7.84
C THR A 71 9.06 3.54 -6.40
N VAL A 72 8.05 2.94 -5.76
CA VAL A 72 7.59 3.35 -4.43
C VAL A 72 8.49 2.78 -3.34
N PHE A 73 8.95 1.53 -3.48
CA PHE A 73 9.73 0.87 -2.43
C PHE A 73 11.21 1.23 -2.54
N THR A 74 11.72 1.91 -1.51
CA THR A 74 13.12 2.37 -1.47
C THR A 74 13.84 2.00 -0.17
N MET A 75 13.12 1.45 0.80
CA MET A 75 13.61 1.13 2.13
C MET A 75 13.60 -0.37 2.38
N ALA A 76 14.60 -0.89 3.11
CA ALA A 76 14.56 -2.25 3.63
C ALA A 76 13.57 -2.34 4.83
N PRO A 77 12.83 -3.45 4.99
CA PRO A 77 12.86 -4.67 4.17
C PRO A 77 11.92 -4.63 2.94
N PHE A 78 11.20 -3.53 2.71
CA PHE A 78 10.18 -3.42 1.66
C PHE A 78 10.69 -3.67 0.25
N VAL A 79 11.91 -3.24 -0.08
CA VAL A 79 12.54 -3.54 -1.38
C VAL A 79 12.69 -5.05 -1.59
N THR A 80 13.10 -5.77 -0.54
CA THR A 80 13.25 -7.24 -0.60
C THR A 80 11.90 -7.92 -0.71
N TRP A 81 10.90 -7.45 0.04
CA TRP A 81 9.55 -8.01 0.00
C TRP A 81 8.86 -7.77 -1.35
N ASP A 82 8.96 -6.58 -1.92
CA ASP A 82 8.41 -6.26 -3.26
C ASP A 82 9.06 -7.15 -4.34
N ALA A 83 10.38 -7.30 -4.31
CA ALA A 83 11.10 -8.15 -5.26
C ALA A 83 10.62 -9.62 -5.19
N GLU A 84 10.47 -10.16 -3.98
CA GLU A 84 10.01 -11.53 -3.78
C GLU A 84 8.54 -11.70 -4.20
N LEU A 85 7.65 -10.77 -3.87
CA LEU A 85 6.24 -10.83 -4.27
C LEU A 85 6.10 -10.76 -5.80
N ARG A 86 6.82 -9.86 -6.47
CA ARG A 86 6.81 -9.76 -7.94
C ARG A 86 7.32 -11.04 -8.60
N LYS A 87 8.37 -11.64 -8.05
CA LYS A 87 8.87 -12.93 -8.52
C LYS A 87 7.81 -14.03 -8.41
N GLN A 88 7.14 -14.15 -7.26
CA GLN A 88 6.07 -15.14 -7.07
C GLN A 88 4.90 -14.93 -8.03
N ARG A 89 4.53 -13.66 -8.28
CA ARG A 89 3.52 -13.31 -9.28
C ARG A 89 3.93 -13.71 -10.69
N ASP A 90 5.16 -13.41 -11.10
CA ASP A 90 5.65 -13.75 -12.43
C ASP A 90 5.72 -15.27 -12.65
N GLU A 91 6.13 -16.02 -11.64
CA GLU A 91 6.09 -17.49 -11.67
C GLU A 91 4.66 -18.03 -11.81
N TRP A 92 3.72 -17.47 -11.05
CA TRP A 92 2.31 -17.86 -11.14
C TRP A 92 1.73 -17.54 -12.52
N LEU A 93 2.00 -16.36 -13.07
CA LEU A 93 1.56 -15.97 -14.42
C LEU A 93 2.13 -16.86 -15.52
N LYS A 94 3.37 -17.36 -15.36
CA LYS A 94 3.97 -18.33 -16.30
C LYS A 94 3.26 -19.68 -16.25
N ARG A 95 3.00 -20.19 -15.03
CA ARG A 95 2.28 -21.46 -14.83
C ARG A 95 0.86 -21.43 -15.37
N ASN A 96 0.18 -20.29 -15.22
CA ASN A 96 -1.21 -20.17 -15.66
C ASN A 96 -1.36 -19.83 -17.15
N ARG A 97 -0.36 -19.21 -17.79
CA ARG A 97 -0.35 -19.01 -19.25
C ARG A 97 -0.12 -20.30 -20.04
N SER A 98 0.61 -21.26 -19.49
CA SER A 98 0.86 -22.56 -20.15
C SER A 98 -0.33 -23.52 -20.14
N VAL A 99 -1.47 -23.13 -19.57
CA VAL A 99 -2.70 -23.96 -19.53
C VAL A 99 -3.69 -23.55 -20.65
N ASP A 100 -3.50 -22.37 -21.25
CA ASP A 100 -4.39 -21.82 -22.28
C ASP A 100 -3.85 -22.00 -23.73
N GLU A 101 -2.69 -22.67 -23.91
CA GLU A 101 -2.12 -23.09 -25.20
C GLU A 101 -2.26 -24.61 -25.41
#